data_AF-A0A836ZT53-F1
#
_entry.id   AF-A0A836ZT53-F1
#
_cell.length_a   1.000
_cell.length_b   1.000
_cell.length_c   1.000
_cell.angle_alpha   90.00
_cell.angle_beta   90.00
_cell.angle_gamma   90.00
#
_symmetry.space_group_name_H-M   'P 1'
#
loop_
_entity.id
_entity.type
_entity.pdbx_description
1 polymer ?
#
loop_
_entity_poly.entity_id
_entity_poly.type
_entity_poly.pdbx_seq_one_letter_code
_entity_poly.pdbx_strand_id
1 'polypeptide(L)'
;MATTEQGAPIAIKIDSVAIGRVRDFTRPGSRSAIDKRALQGAVQVGIEGLEGDEQGDLRVHGGPDKAIHHYPRDHYAAWRNE
;
A
#
# COMPACT_ATOMS: atom_id res chain seq x y z
N MET A 1 -32.01 -13.50 9.42
CA MET A 1 -31.18 -12.44 8.84
C MET A 1 -30.48 -11.76 10.01
N ALA A 2 -29.19 -12.02 10.21
CA ALA A 2 -28.43 -11.43 11.31
C ALA A 2 -27.89 -10.07 10.85
N THR A 3 -28.35 -9.01 11.49
CA THR A 3 -27.87 -7.65 11.31
C THR A 3 -26.47 -7.57 11.89
N THR A 4 -25.45 -7.37 11.05
CA THR A 4 -24.09 -7.11 11.52
C THR A 4 -24.08 -5.76 12.22
N GLU A 5 -23.77 -5.72 13.52
CA GLU A 5 -23.50 -4.47 14.21
C GLU A 5 -22.15 -3.92 13.71
N GLN A 6 -22.19 -2.88 12.87
CA GLN A 6 -21.01 -2.06 12.62
C GLN A 6 -20.69 -1.31 13.93
N GLY A 7 -19.61 -1.70 14.60
CA GLY A 7 -19.08 -0.98 15.77
C GLY A 7 -18.83 0.51 15.46
N ALA A 8 -18.83 1.33 16.52
CA ALA A 8 -18.62 2.78 16.39
C ALA A 8 -17.36 3.10 15.54
N PRO A 9 -17.42 4.10 14.65
CA PRO A 9 -16.30 4.41 13.76
C PRO A 9 -15.07 4.78 14.57
N ILE A 10 -13.97 4.05 14.34
CA ILE A 10 -12.67 4.37 14.93
C ILE A 10 -12.05 5.47 14.06
N ALA A 11 -11.81 6.63 14.65
CA ALA A 11 -11.01 7.67 14.01
C ALA A 11 -9.53 7.29 14.14
N ILE A 12 -8.94 6.78 13.04
CA ILE A 12 -7.51 6.44 12.95
C ILE A 12 -6.84 7.40 11.98
N LYS A 13 -5.66 7.88 12.35
CA LYS A 13 -4.81 8.70 11.48
C LYS A 13 -3.90 7.80 10.65
N ILE A 14 -3.89 8.01 9.33
CA ILE A 14 -2.85 7.51 8.44
C ILE A 14 -1.71 8.54 8.41
N ASP A 15 -0.54 8.17 8.93
CA ASP A 15 0.60 9.11 9.02
C ASP A 15 1.17 9.51 7.66
N SER A 16 1.20 8.58 6.72
CA SER A 16 1.80 8.78 5.40
C SER A 16 1.16 7.86 4.38
N VAL A 17 0.88 8.40 3.21
CA VAL A 17 0.53 7.63 2.00
C VAL A 17 1.74 7.66 1.08
N ALA A 18 2.07 6.53 0.46
CA ALA A 18 3.21 6.42 -0.44
C ALA A 18 2.80 5.76 -1.75
N ILE A 19 3.36 6.27 -2.85
CA ILE A 19 3.18 5.75 -4.21
C ILE A 19 4.54 5.56 -4.87
N GLY A 20 4.62 4.71 -5.89
CA GLY A 20 5.84 4.46 -6.63
C GLY A 20 5.57 4.01 -8.06
N ARG A 21 6.54 4.26 -8.94
CA ARG A 21 6.52 3.75 -10.32
C ARG A 21 7.37 2.50 -10.44
N VAL A 22 6.93 1.60 -11.30
CA VAL A 22 7.61 0.34 -11.59
C VAL A 22 8.91 0.62 -12.34
N ARG A 23 9.99 0.04 -11.83
CA ARG A 23 11.33 0.06 -12.43
C ARG A 23 11.85 -1.37 -12.55
N ASP A 24 12.86 -1.56 -13.40
CA ASP A 24 13.58 -2.82 -13.44
C ASP A 24 14.18 -3.12 -12.07
N PHE A 25 14.13 -4.39 -11.69
CA PHE A 25 14.52 -4.85 -10.37
C PHE A 25 15.61 -5.92 -10.47
N THR A 26 16.09 -6.36 -9.31
CA THR A 26 17.29 -7.18 -9.07
C THR A 26 17.56 -8.35 -10.04
N ARG A 27 16.56 -8.89 -10.75
CA ARG A 27 16.70 -9.99 -11.72
C ARG A 27 16.24 -9.57 -13.12
N PRO A 28 16.86 -10.08 -14.21
CA PRO A 28 16.40 -9.81 -15.58
C PRO A 28 14.92 -10.11 -15.76
N GLY A 29 14.19 -9.15 -16.33
CA GLY A 29 12.74 -9.24 -16.55
C GLY A 29 11.88 -9.04 -15.30
N SER A 30 12.47 -8.93 -14.11
CA SER A 30 11.73 -8.56 -12.90
C SER A 30 11.55 -7.06 -12.82
N ARG A 31 10.36 -6.62 -12.44
CA ARG A 31 10.04 -5.21 -12.25
C ARG A 31 9.37 -5.00 -10.89
N SER A 32 9.60 -3.85 -10.28
CA SER A 32 9.10 -3.55 -8.94
C SER A 32 8.89 -2.05 -8.74
N ALA A 33 7.88 -1.71 -7.95
CA ALA A 33 7.64 -0.37 -7.40
C ALA A 33 7.77 -0.39 -5.86
N ILE A 34 8.67 -1.21 -5.32
CA ILE A 34 8.86 -1.35 -3.87
C ILE A 34 9.41 -0.06 -3.22
N ASP A 35 10.23 0.70 -3.96
CA ASP A 35 10.74 2.01 -3.51
C ASP A 35 9.68 3.11 -3.68
N LYS A 36 8.59 3.00 -2.91
CA LYS A 36 7.53 4.02 -2.85
C LYS A 36 8.00 5.24 -2.07
N ARG A 37 7.55 6.41 -2.50
CA ARG A 37 7.85 7.69 -1.86
C ARG A 37 6.58 8.28 -1.27
N ALA A 38 6.74 8.94 -0.12
CA ALA A 38 5.63 9.62 0.52
C ALA A 38 5.04 10.69 -0.42
N LEU A 39 3.73 10.67 -0.55
CA LEU A 39 2.97 11.64 -1.33
C LEU A 39 2.56 12.80 -0.42
N GLN A 40 2.57 14.02 -0.97
CA GLN A 40 2.01 15.19 -0.33
C GLN A 40 0.59 15.43 -0.82
N GLY A 41 -0.33 15.72 0.10
CA GLY A 41 -1.72 15.99 -0.22
C GLY A 41 -2.59 14.74 -0.36
N ALA A 42 -3.80 14.94 -0.89
CA ALA A 42 -4.77 13.88 -1.09
C ALA A 42 -4.44 13.06 -2.35
N VAL A 43 -4.89 11.81 -2.37
CA VAL A 43 -4.80 10.92 -3.52
C VAL A 43 -6.12 10.18 -3.71
N GLN A 44 -6.48 9.94 -4.97
CA GLN A 44 -7.66 9.15 -5.27
C GLN A 44 -7.40 7.66 -5.02
N VAL A 45 -8.38 7.00 -4.41
CA VAL A 45 -8.38 5.56 -4.18
C VAL A 45 -9.31 4.92 -5.20
N GLY A 46 -8.75 4.11 -6.10
CA GLY A 46 -9.48 3.29 -7.04
C GLY A 46 -9.60 1.84 -6.58
N ILE A 47 -10.30 1.03 -7.37
CA ILE A 47 -10.48 -0.41 -7.11
C ILE A 47 -9.13 -1.15 -7.09
N GLU A 48 -8.18 -0.75 -7.94
CA GLU A 48 -6.91 -1.47 -8.11
C GLU A 48 -5.73 -0.84 -7.34
N GLY A 49 -5.94 0.33 -6.72
CA GLY A 49 -4.91 1.02 -5.95
C GLY A 49 -5.06 2.54 -5.93
N LEU A 50 -3.98 3.20 -5.52
CA LEU A 50 -3.89 4.66 -5.46
C LEU A 50 -3.55 5.24 -6.83
N GLU A 51 -4.12 6.40 -7.16
CA GLU A 51 -3.75 7.11 -8.40
C GLU A 51 -2.24 7.40 -8.45
N GLY A 52 -1.59 6.93 -9.51
CA GLY A 52 -0.15 7.10 -9.73
C GLY A 52 0.76 6.08 -9.02
N ASP A 53 0.20 5.17 -8.21
CA ASP A 53 0.94 4.00 -7.70
C ASP A 53 0.90 2.86 -8.72
N GLU A 54 2.03 2.19 -8.90
CA GLU A 54 2.17 1.07 -9.83
C GLU A 54 2.64 -0.20 -9.10
N GLN A 55 2.45 -1.36 -9.75
CA GLN A 55 2.76 -2.68 -9.19
C GLN A 55 3.52 -3.51 -10.23
N GLY A 56 4.57 -4.23 -9.79
CA GLY A 56 5.58 -4.78 -10.69
C GLY A 56 5.15 -5.95 -11.57
N ASP A 57 4.27 -6.83 -11.07
CA ASP A 57 3.71 -7.96 -11.81
C ASP A 57 2.29 -8.23 -11.34
N LEU A 58 1.29 -7.86 -12.16
CA LEU A 58 -0.12 -7.98 -11.80
C LEU A 58 -0.65 -9.43 -11.78
N ARG A 59 0.13 -10.42 -12.21
CA ARG A 59 -0.25 -11.84 -12.10
C ARG A 59 -0.11 -12.36 -10.67
N VAL A 60 0.83 -11.77 -9.92
CA VAL A 60 1.19 -12.21 -8.56
C VAL A 60 0.88 -11.13 -7.53
N HIS A 61 1.15 -9.89 -7.87
CA HIS A 61 0.88 -8.70 -7.05
C HIS A 61 -0.39 -8.01 -7.56
N GLY A 62 -1.00 -7.17 -6.73
CA GLY A 62 -2.08 -6.31 -7.21
C GLY A 62 -3.47 -6.88 -7.37
N GLY A 63 -4.29 -6.08 -8.04
CA GLY A 63 -5.73 -6.30 -8.17
C GLY A 63 -6.51 -5.85 -6.94
N PRO A 64 -7.85 -5.98 -6.95
CA PRO A 64 -8.73 -5.45 -5.92
C PRO A 64 -8.38 -5.93 -4.51
N ASP A 65 -7.97 -7.19 -4.37
CA ASP A 65 -7.64 -7.79 -3.08
C ASP A 65 -6.27 -7.36 -2.53
N LYS A 66 -5.43 -6.73 -3.37
CA LYS A 66 -4.08 -6.25 -3.01
C LYS A 66 -3.87 -4.79 -3.45
N ALA A 67 -4.96 -4.01 -3.49
CA ALA A 67 -4.96 -2.63 -3.95
C ALA A 67 -4.14 -1.70 -3.02
N ILE A 68 -4.16 -1.96 -1.72
CA ILE A 68 -3.46 -1.16 -0.70
C ILE A 68 -2.64 -2.08 0.19
N HIS A 69 -1.36 -1.75 0.36
CA HIS A 69 -0.51 -2.37 1.37
C HIS A 69 -0.41 -1.46 2.59
N HIS A 70 -0.73 -1.99 3.77
CA HIS A 70 -0.67 -1.26 5.04
C HIS A 70 0.44 -1.81 5.92
N TYR A 71 1.19 -0.91 6.57
CA TYR A 71 2.30 -1.28 7.44
C TYR A 71 2.32 -0.41 8.72
N PRO A 72 2.26 -1.02 9.91
CA PRO A 72 2.33 -0.28 11.18
C PRO A 72 3.70 0.37 11.41
N ARG A 73 3.71 1.67 11.71
CA ARG A 73 4.95 2.41 12.00
C ARG A 73 5.66 1.89 13.25
N ASP A 74 4.92 1.37 14.23
CA ASP A 74 5.44 0.88 15.51
C ASP A 74 6.47 -0.24 15.33
N HIS A 75 6.37 -1.01 14.24
CA HIS A 75 7.34 -2.05 13.93
C HIS A 75 8.74 -1.50 13.60
N TYR A 76 8.86 -0.28 13.06
CA TYR A 76 10.18 0.28 12.71
C TYR A 76 11.13 0.43 13.90
N ALA A 77 10.60 0.62 15.11
CA ALA A 77 11.44 0.69 16.29
C ALA A 77 12.14 -0.66 16.57
N ALA A 78 11.42 -1.77 16.40
CA ALA A 78 11.99 -3.11 16.54
C ALA A 78 13.01 -3.39 15.43
N TRP A 79 12.65 -3.20 14.15
CA TRP A 79 13.55 -3.49 13.02
C TRP A 79 14.86 -2.71 13.03
N ARG A 80 14.88 -1.49 13.56
CA ARG A 80 16.12 -0.70 13.67
C ARG A 80 17.11 -1.29 14.69
N ASN A 81 16.64 -2.15 15.58
CA ASN A 81 17.44 -2.78 16.62
C ASN A 81 17.78 -4.25 16.30
N GLU A 82 17.44 -4.73 15.09
CA GLU A 82 17.80 -6.08 14.61
C GLU A 82 19.18 -6.11 13.94
#